data_AF-A0A349TIW9-F1
#
_entry.id   AF-A0A349TIW9-F1
#
_cell.length_a   1.000
_cell.length_b   1.000
_cell.length_c   1.000
_cell.angle_alpha   90.00
_cell.angle_beta   90.00
_cell.angle_gamma   90.00
#
_symmetry.space_group_name_H-M   'P 1'
#
loop_
_entity.id
_entity.type
_entity.pdbx_description
1 polymer ?
#
loop_
_entity_poly.entity_id
_entity_poly.type
_entity_poly.pdbx_seq_one_letter_code
_entity_poly.pdbx_strand_id
1 'polypeptide(L)'
;MFDKLKQGWTSFIALLTPGENSAGWCRGILTGMGFLIILILLVGMYWSNEPAHFDVRLNAQEKLTGSGLDTVPGAITTSALIRVAETLLDKPGGYLTNDVMPPGLYLDNIPNWEYGALVQVRDLSRSFREDFSRSQSQSTEDPDLIIAEPNFNFNSDSWLFPPTESEYREAIERVDSYLLRISDPANVDAQFFARADNLASWLLNVESRLGSLSQRLSASVGQARINTDIAGESAAVQSTPSSVEVEVRTPWLEI
;
A
#
# COMPACT_ATOMS: atom_id res chain seq x y z
N MET A 1 17.17 -41.82 -12.02
CA MET A 1 16.47 -40.64 -11.48
C MET A 1 15.39 -40.15 -12.45
N PHE A 2 15.69 -40.04 -13.76
CA PHE A 2 14.71 -39.68 -14.79
C PHE A 2 13.52 -40.64 -14.96
N ASP A 3 13.72 -41.96 -14.82
CA ASP A 3 12.61 -42.93 -14.99
C ASP A 3 11.52 -42.84 -13.93
N LYS A 4 11.88 -42.53 -12.66
CA LYS A 4 10.90 -42.33 -11.59
C LYS A 4 10.06 -41.07 -11.79
N LEU A 5 10.66 -40.00 -12.31
CA LEU A 5 9.97 -38.77 -12.68
C LEU A 5 9.01 -39.03 -13.85
N LYS A 6 9.47 -39.76 -14.88
CA LYS A 6 8.66 -40.11 -16.04
C LYS A 6 7.47 -40.99 -15.65
N GLN A 7 7.67 -41.95 -14.77
CA GLN A 7 6.63 -42.86 -14.27
C GLN A 7 5.61 -42.13 -13.38
N GLY A 8 6.05 -41.17 -12.56
CA GLY A 8 5.17 -40.27 -11.82
C GLY A 8 4.32 -39.40 -12.75
N TRP A 9 4.93 -38.88 -13.82
CA TRP A 9 4.27 -38.04 -14.81
C TRP A 9 3.22 -38.81 -15.64
N THR A 10 3.53 -40.05 -16.06
CA THR A 10 2.57 -40.90 -16.77
C THR A 10 1.40 -41.34 -15.89
N SER A 11 1.65 -41.59 -14.60
CA SER A 11 0.61 -41.95 -13.64
C SER A 11 -0.33 -40.77 -13.34
N PHE A 12 0.23 -39.56 -13.29
CA PHE A 12 -0.53 -38.32 -13.17
C PHE A 12 -1.42 -38.06 -14.39
N ILE A 13 -0.89 -38.28 -15.61
CA ILE A 13 -1.69 -38.18 -16.83
C ILE A 13 -2.83 -39.21 -16.85
N ALA A 14 -2.55 -40.46 -16.47
CA ALA A 14 -3.58 -41.51 -16.42
C ALA A 14 -4.71 -41.21 -15.42
N LEU A 15 -4.41 -40.44 -14.36
CA LEU A 15 -5.39 -39.96 -13.37
C LEU A 15 -6.24 -38.79 -13.89
N LEU A 16 -5.69 -37.99 -14.81
CA LEU A 16 -6.37 -36.86 -15.45
C LEU A 16 -7.19 -37.27 -16.69
N THR A 17 -6.85 -38.40 -17.34
CA THR A 17 -7.60 -38.90 -18.50
C THR A 17 -8.92 -39.54 -18.06
N PRO A 18 -10.08 -38.98 -18.47
CA PRO A 18 -11.38 -39.53 -18.07
C PRO A 18 -11.57 -40.92 -18.71
N GLY A 19 -11.94 -41.91 -17.88
CA GLY A 19 -12.39 -43.20 -18.38
C GLY A 19 -13.75 -43.09 -19.09
N GLU A 20 -14.04 -44.03 -19.98
CA GLU A 20 -15.25 -44.06 -20.85
C GLU A 20 -16.60 -44.01 -20.08
N ASN A 21 -16.57 -44.28 -18.77
CA ASN A 21 -17.73 -44.29 -17.88
C ASN A 21 -17.88 -42.99 -17.08
N SER A 22 -19.11 -42.62 -16.71
CA SER A 22 -19.44 -41.42 -15.91
C SER A 22 -18.64 -41.29 -14.60
N ALA A 23 -18.31 -42.41 -13.95
CA ALA A 23 -17.47 -42.44 -12.75
C ALA A 23 -15.99 -42.05 -13.01
N GLY A 24 -15.47 -42.32 -14.20
CA GLY A 24 -14.12 -41.91 -14.62
C GLY A 24 -14.02 -40.41 -14.84
N TRP A 25 -15.07 -39.80 -15.41
CA TRP A 25 -15.20 -38.35 -15.56
C TRP A 25 -15.26 -37.63 -14.21
N CYS A 26 -16.06 -38.13 -13.25
CA CYS A 26 -16.10 -37.57 -11.90
C CYS A 26 -14.72 -37.60 -11.21
N ARG A 27 -13.97 -38.69 -11.34
CA ARG A 27 -12.62 -38.81 -10.76
C ARG A 27 -11.61 -37.87 -11.39
N GLY A 28 -11.63 -37.72 -12.72
CA GLY A 28 -10.78 -36.77 -13.43
C GLY A 28 -11.05 -35.32 -13.02
N ILE A 29 -12.34 -34.93 -12.95
CA ILE A 29 -12.76 -33.58 -12.52
C ILE A 29 -12.34 -33.30 -11.07
N LEU A 30 -12.57 -34.24 -10.14
CA LEU A 30 -12.19 -34.07 -8.74
C LEU A 30 -10.66 -33.94 -8.57
N THR A 31 -9.90 -34.71 -9.33
CA THR A 31 -8.43 -34.65 -9.29
C THR A 31 -7.93 -33.33 -9.86
N GLY A 32 -8.46 -32.90 -11.01
CA GLY A 32 -8.11 -31.61 -11.62
C GLY A 32 -8.46 -30.42 -10.72
N MET A 33 -9.64 -30.47 -10.08
CA MET A 33 -10.07 -29.45 -9.13
C MET A 33 -9.19 -29.44 -7.87
N GLY A 34 -8.82 -30.60 -7.34
CA GLY A 34 -7.87 -30.70 -6.22
C GLY A 34 -6.50 -30.10 -6.56
N PHE A 35 -5.99 -30.38 -7.76
CA PHE A 35 -4.74 -29.78 -8.25
C PHE A 35 -4.85 -28.26 -8.40
N LEU A 36 -5.96 -27.76 -8.95
CA LEU A 36 -6.21 -26.32 -9.08
C LEU A 36 -6.25 -25.62 -7.71
N ILE A 37 -6.93 -26.21 -6.72
CA ILE A 37 -6.99 -25.67 -5.36
C ILE A 37 -5.59 -25.60 -4.74
N ILE A 38 -4.80 -26.68 -4.86
CA ILE A 38 -3.42 -26.70 -4.37
C ILE A 38 -2.59 -25.59 -5.04
N LEU A 39 -2.74 -25.41 -6.36
CA LEU A 39 -2.05 -24.35 -7.09
C LEU A 39 -2.46 -22.95 -6.57
N ILE A 40 -3.76 -22.70 -6.39
CA ILE A 40 -4.26 -21.42 -5.87
C ILE A 40 -3.72 -21.15 -4.47
N LEU A 41 -3.64 -22.16 -3.61
CA LEU A 41 -3.08 -22.03 -2.26
C LEU A 41 -1.59 -21.71 -2.28
N LEU A 42 -0.81 -22.37 -3.15
CA LEU A 42 0.62 -22.08 -3.29
C LEU A 42 0.87 -20.66 -3.82
N VAL A 43 0.06 -20.20 -4.76
CA VAL A 43 0.13 -18.82 -5.27
C VAL A 43 -0.27 -17.83 -4.16
N GLY A 44 -1.33 -18.11 -3.41
CA GLY A 44 -1.74 -17.28 -2.28
C GLY A 44 -0.65 -17.18 -1.20
N MET A 45 0.00 -18.29 -0.86
CA MET A 45 1.16 -18.28 0.05
C MET A 45 2.32 -17.44 -0.48
N TYR A 46 2.53 -17.42 -1.80
CA TYR A 46 3.57 -16.59 -2.41
C TYR A 46 3.20 -15.10 -2.38
N TRP A 47 1.94 -14.75 -2.69
CA TRP A 47 1.43 -13.38 -2.68
C TRP A 47 1.30 -12.81 -1.26
N SER A 48 1.08 -13.66 -0.25
CA SER A 48 0.96 -13.25 1.15
C SER A 48 2.26 -12.76 1.79
N ASN A 49 3.40 -12.78 1.09
CA ASN A 49 4.67 -12.38 1.68
C ASN A 49 4.80 -10.85 1.69
N GLU A 50 5.12 -10.30 2.85
CA GLU A 50 5.40 -8.87 3.00
C GLU A 50 6.60 -8.45 2.13
N PRO A 51 6.53 -7.30 1.43
CA PRO A 51 7.65 -6.78 0.68
C PRO A 51 8.89 -6.52 1.56
N ALA A 52 10.08 -6.78 0.99
CA ALA A 52 11.34 -6.58 1.70
C ALA A 52 11.60 -5.10 2.00
N HIS A 53 12.25 -4.85 3.14
CA HIS A 53 12.78 -3.52 3.45
C HIS A 53 13.84 -3.08 2.44
N PHE A 54 13.96 -1.78 2.24
CA PHE A 54 14.95 -1.17 1.36
C PHE A 54 15.72 -0.06 2.07
N ASP A 55 16.94 0.20 1.62
CA ASP A 55 17.73 1.33 2.10
C ASP A 55 17.32 2.61 1.35
N VAL A 56 16.84 3.60 2.09
CA VAL A 56 16.34 4.86 1.53
C VAL A 56 17.42 5.69 0.83
N ARG A 57 18.69 5.58 1.24
CA ARG A 57 19.81 6.32 0.65
C ARG A 57 20.24 5.66 -0.65
N LEU A 58 20.35 4.33 -0.67
CA LEU A 58 20.66 3.59 -1.89
C LEU A 58 19.57 3.78 -2.94
N ASN A 59 18.29 3.71 -2.55
CA ASN A 59 17.16 3.97 -3.45
C ASN A 59 17.23 5.38 -4.08
N ALA A 60 17.55 6.41 -3.30
CA ALA A 60 17.70 7.77 -3.82
C ALA A 60 18.86 7.87 -4.83
N GLN A 61 19.99 7.21 -4.52
CA GLN A 61 21.14 7.17 -5.42
C GLN A 61 20.80 6.44 -6.72
N GLU A 62 20.15 5.27 -6.65
CA GLU A 62 19.78 4.48 -7.83
C GLU A 62 18.85 5.26 -8.77
N LYS A 63 17.84 5.96 -8.23
CA LYS A 63 16.90 6.76 -9.03
C LYS A 63 17.58 7.95 -9.72
N LEU A 64 18.56 8.60 -9.10
CA LEU A 64 19.22 9.79 -9.65
C LEU A 64 20.44 9.48 -10.53
N THR A 65 21.14 8.37 -10.28
CA THR A 65 22.35 7.97 -11.03
C THR A 65 22.04 7.74 -12.51
N GLY A 66 20.88 7.15 -12.84
CA GLY A 66 20.46 6.93 -14.22
C GLY A 66 20.31 8.22 -15.04
N SER A 67 20.01 9.33 -14.36
CA SER A 67 19.85 10.67 -14.95
C SER A 67 21.09 11.55 -14.79
N GLY A 68 22.17 11.04 -14.17
CA GLY A 68 23.39 11.81 -13.91
C GLY A 68 23.21 12.95 -12.91
N LEU A 69 22.23 12.83 -12.01
CA LEU A 69 21.90 13.85 -10.99
C LEU A 69 22.44 13.44 -9.62
N ASP A 70 22.74 14.44 -8.79
CA ASP A 70 23.22 14.25 -7.41
C ASP A 70 22.08 14.31 -6.40
N THR A 71 22.27 13.68 -5.24
CA THR A 71 21.29 13.74 -4.14
C THR A 71 21.22 15.13 -3.53
N VAL A 72 20.05 15.78 -3.61
CA VAL A 72 19.74 17.08 -3.02
C VAL A 72 18.87 16.95 -1.76
N PRO A 73 18.73 18.01 -0.93
CA PRO A 73 17.72 18.03 0.13
C PRO A 73 16.33 17.67 -0.41
N GLY A 74 15.63 16.76 0.26
CA GLY A 74 14.33 16.24 -0.18
C GLY A 74 14.40 14.97 -1.03
N ALA A 75 15.48 14.75 -1.79
CA ALA A 75 15.60 13.61 -2.71
C ALA A 75 15.39 12.25 -2.04
N ILE A 76 15.93 12.06 -0.83
CA ILE A 76 15.77 10.81 -0.08
C ILE A 76 14.29 10.56 0.25
N THR A 77 13.59 11.55 0.82
CA THR A 77 12.18 11.44 1.19
C THR A 77 11.29 11.24 -0.04
N THR A 78 11.53 12.01 -1.12
CA THR A 78 10.78 11.88 -2.37
C THR A 78 10.99 10.51 -2.99
N SER A 79 12.24 10.03 -3.07
CA SER A 79 12.55 8.70 -3.60
C SER A 79 11.93 7.58 -2.77
N ALA A 80 11.84 7.75 -1.45
CA ALA A 80 11.20 6.78 -0.56
C ALA A 80 9.68 6.74 -0.76
N LEU A 81 9.02 7.91 -0.93
CA LEU A 81 7.61 7.99 -1.30
C LEU A 81 7.35 7.23 -2.61
N ILE A 82 8.15 7.49 -3.63
CA ILE A 82 8.07 6.80 -4.94
C ILE A 82 8.23 5.30 -4.73
N ARG A 83 9.25 4.85 -4.00
CA ARG A 83 9.55 3.43 -3.81
C ARG A 83 8.45 2.69 -3.05
N VAL A 84 7.84 3.31 -2.03
CA VAL A 84 6.71 2.72 -1.30
C VAL A 84 5.50 2.58 -2.22
N ALA A 85 5.19 3.61 -3.01
CA ALA A 85 4.09 3.58 -3.97
C ALA A 85 4.32 2.56 -5.11
N GLU A 86 5.53 2.44 -5.65
CA GLU A 86 5.91 1.38 -6.60
C GLU A 86 5.74 0.01 -5.97
N THR A 87 6.24 -0.19 -4.75
CA THR A 87 6.15 -1.47 -4.04
C THR A 87 4.68 -1.85 -3.76
N LEU A 88 3.83 -0.87 -3.48
CA LEU A 88 2.39 -1.07 -3.32
C LEU A 88 1.77 -1.70 -4.58
N LEU A 89 2.19 -1.27 -5.78
CA LEU A 89 1.66 -1.75 -7.06
C LEU A 89 2.36 -2.99 -7.61
N ASP A 90 3.67 -3.10 -7.43
CA ASP A 90 4.52 -4.07 -8.15
C ASP A 90 4.92 -5.30 -7.29
N LYS A 91 4.45 -5.39 -6.04
CA LYS A 91 4.65 -6.58 -5.19
C LYS A 91 4.03 -7.84 -5.81
N PRO A 92 4.42 -9.05 -5.36
CA PRO A 92 3.82 -10.30 -5.85
C PRO A 92 2.30 -10.29 -5.75
N GLY A 93 1.62 -10.47 -6.88
CA GLY A 93 0.16 -10.40 -6.97
C GLY A 93 -0.38 -9.06 -7.46
N GLY A 94 0.46 -8.02 -7.52
CA GLY A 94 0.01 -6.67 -7.90
C GLY A 94 -0.70 -5.99 -6.73
N TYR A 95 -1.63 -5.08 -7.03
CA TYR A 95 -2.47 -4.42 -6.04
C TYR A 95 -3.72 -5.28 -5.78
N LEU A 96 -3.86 -5.84 -4.57
CA LEU A 96 -4.86 -6.87 -4.27
C LEU A 96 -6.14 -6.30 -3.64
N THR A 97 -6.13 -5.07 -3.15
CA THR A 97 -7.29 -4.45 -2.47
C THR A 97 -8.53 -4.40 -3.36
N ASN A 98 -8.38 -4.17 -4.67
CA ASN A 98 -9.47 -4.13 -5.64
C ASN A 98 -9.61 -5.45 -6.44
N ASP A 99 -8.90 -6.52 -6.06
CA ASP A 99 -8.92 -7.78 -6.80
C ASP A 99 -10.25 -8.53 -6.63
N VAL A 100 -10.78 -9.02 -7.75
CA VAL A 100 -12.06 -9.79 -7.79
C VAL A 100 -11.86 -11.29 -7.98
N MET A 101 -10.61 -11.77 -8.07
CA MET A 101 -10.28 -13.17 -8.35
C MET A 101 -9.43 -13.81 -7.23
N PRO A 102 -9.53 -15.13 -6.98
CA PRO A 102 -8.60 -15.84 -6.13
C PRO A 102 -7.17 -15.82 -6.70
N PRO A 103 -6.12 -15.77 -5.87
CA PRO A 103 -6.15 -15.89 -4.41
C PRO A 103 -6.48 -14.60 -3.63
N GLY A 104 -6.48 -13.43 -4.26
CA GLY A 104 -6.67 -12.13 -3.58
C GLY A 104 -7.88 -12.09 -2.64
N LEU A 105 -8.99 -12.72 -3.03
CA LEU A 105 -10.24 -12.77 -2.25
C LEU A 105 -10.14 -13.36 -0.83
N TYR A 106 -9.13 -14.18 -0.53
CA TYR A 106 -8.98 -14.81 0.80
C TYR A 106 -7.72 -14.37 1.55
N LEU A 107 -6.88 -13.53 0.93
CA LEU A 107 -5.69 -12.99 1.56
C LEU A 107 -6.09 -11.75 2.36
N ASP A 108 -5.95 -11.80 3.68
CA ASP A 108 -6.31 -10.71 4.60
C ASP A 108 -5.11 -9.79 4.90
N ASN A 109 -3.96 -10.39 5.21
CA ASN A 109 -2.79 -9.67 5.71
C ASN A 109 -2.23 -8.66 4.69
N ILE A 110 -2.14 -9.04 3.42
CA ILE A 110 -1.55 -8.17 2.40
C ILE A 110 -2.43 -6.97 2.04
N PRO A 111 -3.76 -7.11 1.80
CA PRO A 111 -4.63 -5.96 1.65
C PRO A 111 -4.61 -5.01 2.86
N ASN A 112 -4.52 -5.52 4.10
CA ASN A 112 -4.37 -4.68 5.29
C ASN A 112 -3.02 -3.94 5.31
N TRP A 113 -1.94 -4.60 4.88
CA TRP A 113 -0.64 -3.95 4.67
C TRP A 113 -0.72 -2.87 3.58
N GLU A 114 -1.41 -3.14 2.47
CA GLU A 114 -1.62 -2.18 1.37
C GLU A 114 -2.32 -0.93 1.86
N TYR A 115 -3.36 -1.08 2.68
CA TYR A 115 -4.07 0.04 3.29
C TYR A 115 -3.12 0.91 4.13
N GLY A 116 -2.29 0.30 4.97
CA GLY A 116 -1.31 1.02 5.79
C GLY A 116 -0.30 1.80 4.95
N ALA A 117 0.30 1.14 3.95
CA ALA A 117 1.23 1.77 3.02
C ALA A 117 0.57 2.91 2.22
N LEU A 118 -0.65 2.71 1.73
CA LEU A 118 -1.41 3.69 0.96
C LEU A 118 -1.77 4.93 1.79
N VAL A 119 -2.19 4.76 3.05
CA VAL A 119 -2.44 5.89 3.95
C VAL A 119 -1.17 6.71 4.15
N GLN A 120 -0.02 6.06 4.36
CA GLN A 120 1.27 6.75 4.48
C GLN A 120 1.66 7.50 3.19
N VAL A 121 1.43 6.91 2.02
CA VAL A 121 1.65 7.56 0.71
C VAL A 121 0.77 8.79 0.56
N ARG A 122 -0.52 8.68 0.89
CA ARG A 122 -1.49 9.80 0.82
C ARG A 122 -1.08 10.95 1.73
N ASP A 123 -0.84 10.67 3.01
CA ASP A 123 -0.47 11.69 3.98
C ASP A 123 0.85 12.38 3.61
N LEU A 124 1.86 11.61 3.19
CA LEU A 124 3.14 12.17 2.77
C LEU A 124 3.01 12.99 1.48
N SER A 125 2.26 12.50 0.48
CA SER A 125 2.01 13.25 -0.77
C SER A 125 1.32 14.59 -0.53
N ARG A 126 0.40 14.65 0.45
CA ARG A 126 -0.23 15.90 0.88
C ARG A 126 0.78 16.84 1.52
N SER A 127 1.59 16.36 2.46
CA SER A 127 2.66 17.19 3.03
C SER A 127 3.66 17.66 1.98
N PHE A 128 3.93 16.89 0.92
CA PHE A 128 4.74 17.35 -0.20
C PHE A 128 4.11 18.55 -0.91
N ARG A 129 2.84 18.43 -1.29
CA ARG A 129 2.09 19.46 -2.01
C ARG A 129 1.83 20.73 -1.19
N GLU A 130 1.49 20.56 0.09
CA GLU A 130 1.05 21.67 0.97
C GLU A 130 2.22 22.37 1.67
N ASP A 131 3.23 21.61 2.10
CA ASP A 131 4.29 22.11 2.98
C ASP A 131 5.68 22.05 2.33
N PHE A 132 6.15 20.87 1.92
CA PHE A 132 7.55 20.68 1.53
C PHE A 132 7.93 21.33 0.20
N SER A 133 7.02 21.45 -0.76
CA SER A 133 7.33 22.09 -2.06
C SER A 133 7.13 23.60 -2.05
N ARG A 134 6.68 24.20 -0.93
CA ARG A 134 6.25 25.60 -0.86
C ARG A 134 7.07 26.43 0.12
N SER A 135 7.38 27.65 -0.29
CA SER A 135 7.96 28.65 0.63
C SER A 135 6.86 29.34 1.42
N GLN A 136 7.18 29.85 2.61
CA GLN A 136 6.20 30.45 3.54
C GLN A 136 5.44 31.66 2.95
N SER A 137 6.05 32.37 2.00
CA SER A 137 5.50 33.56 1.36
C SER A 137 4.87 33.28 -0.01
N GLN A 138 4.96 32.05 -0.53
CA GLN A 138 4.45 31.67 -1.84
C GLN A 138 3.33 30.65 -1.73
N SER A 139 2.21 30.95 -2.37
CA SER A 139 1.04 30.05 -2.43
C SER A 139 1.02 29.16 -3.67
N THR A 140 2.03 29.23 -4.54
CA THR A 140 2.07 28.42 -5.76
C THR A 140 2.46 26.99 -5.42
N GLU A 141 1.55 26.07 -5.70
CA GLU A 141 1.78 24.63 -5.60
C GLU A 141 2.59 24.11 -6.80
N ASP A 142 3.37 23.06 -6.60
CA ASP A 142 4.12 22.44 -7.69
C ASP A 142 3.15 21.69 -8.64
N PRO A 143 3.26 21.89 -9.97
CA PRO A 143 2.29 21.35 -10.92
C PRO A 143 2.19 19.82 -10.95
N ASP A 144 3.29 19.11 -10.68
CA ASP A 144 3.26 17.64 -10.63
C ASP A 144 2.61 17.16 -9.33
N LEU A 145 2.89 17.82 -8.21
CA LEU A 145 2.30 17.46 -6.91
C LEU A 145 0.81 17.78 -6.82
N ILE A 146 0.32 18.79 -7.55
CA ILE A 146 -1.12 19.08 -7.72
C ILE A 146 -1.85 17.88 -8.35
N ILE A 147 -1.19 17.13 -9.23
CA ILE A 147 -1.76 15.95 -9.89
C ILE A 147 -1.55 14.69 -9.03
N ALA A 148 -0.35 14.54 -8.45
CA ALA A 148 0.01 13.35 -7.70
C ALA A 148 -0.86 13.12 -6.46
N GLU A 149 -1.11 14.16 -5.64
CA GLU A 149 -1.84 13.99 -4.38
C GLU A 149 -3.30 13.55 -4.60
N PRO A 150 -4.10 14.17 -5.49
CA PRO A 150 -5.43 13.68 -5.79
C PRO A 150 -5.44 12.25 -6.35
N ASN A 151 -4.49 11.91 -7.23
CA ASN A 151 -4.41 10.59 -7.82
C ASN A 151 -4.08 9.51 -6.77
N PHE A 152 -3.18 9.78 -5.81
CA PHE A 152 -2.97 8.87 -4.66
C PHE A 152 -4.20 8.77 -3.75
N ASN A 153 -5.02 9.82 -3.68
CA ASN A 153 -6.28 9.83 -2.94
C ASN A 153 -7.47 9.29 -3.75
N PHE A 154 -7.25 8.78 -4.96
CA PHE A 154 -8.28 8.11 -5.75
C PHE A 154 -8.78 6.86 -5.01
N ASN A 155 -10.04 6.48 -5.31
CA ASN A 155 -10.71 5.34 -4.68
C ASN A 155 -9.82 4.08 -4.77
N SER A 156 -9.55 3.46 -3.62
CA SER A 156 -8.70 2.27 -3.51
C SER A 156 -9.34 1.01 -4.09
N ASP A 157 -10.67 1.01 -4.24
CA ASP A 157 -11.44 -0.22 -4.53
C ASP A 157 -11.90 -0.27 -6.00
N SER A 158 -11.43 0.67 -6.84
CA SER A 158 -11.86 0.78 -8.23
C SER A 158 -11.07 -0.18 -9.12
N TRP A 159 -11.73 -1.23 -9.61
CA TRP A 159 -11.13 -2.22 -10.51
C TRP A 159 -11.28 -1.90 -12.02
N LEU A 160 -12.39 -1.26 -12.44
CA LEU A 160 -12.78 -1.27 -13.86
C LEU A 160 -12.52 0.04 -14.62
N PHE A 161 -12.96 1.21 -14.13
CA PHE A 161 -12.68 2.48 -14.84
C PHE A 161 -12.89 3.76 -13.98
N PRO A 162 -11.85 4.59 -13.77
CA PRO A 162 -10.44 4.24 -14.00
C PRO A 162 -9.98 3.19 -12.97
N PRO A 163 -9.09 2.25 -13.35
CA PRO A 163 -8.51 1.33 -12.39
C PRO A 163 -7.59 2.10 -11.44
N THR A 164 -7.64 1.78 -10.15
CA THR A 164 -6.84 2.44 -9.10
C THR A 164 -5.35 2.45 -9.44
N GLU A 165 -4.86 1.38 -10.04
CA GLU A 165 -3.45 1.19 -10.41
C GLU A 165 -3.00 2.20 -11.46
N SER A 166 -3.85 2.59 -12.42
CA SER A 166 -3.44 3.58 -13.42
C SER A 166 -3.31 4.96 -12.80
N GLU A 167 -4.22 5.34 -11.91
CA GLU A 167 -4.16 6.61 -11.18
C GLU A 167 -2.90 6.66 -10.30
N TYR A 168 -2.60 5.57 -9.59
CA TYR A 168 -1.41 5.50 -8.74
C TYR A 168 -0.12 5.48 -9.56
N ARG A 169 -0.08 4.82 -10.73
CA ARG A 169 1.06 4.92 -11.65
C ARG A 169 1.27 6.35 -12.15
N GLU A 170 0.22 7.05 -12.55
CA GLU A 170 0.35 8.45 -12.95
C GLU A 170 0.89 9.29 -11.79
N ALA A 171 0.37 9.10 -10.57
CA ALA A 171 0.87 9.81 -9.39
C ALA A 171 2.36 9.55 -9.16
N ILE A 172 2.82 8.30 -9.29
CA ILE A 172 4.23 7.92 -9.20
C ILE A 172 5.07 8.65 -10.25
N GLU A 173 4.63 8.68 -11.51
CA GLU A 173 5.33 9.37 -12.60
C GLU A 173 5.45 10.88 -12.33
N ARG A 174 4.41 11.50 -11.77
CA ARG A 174 4.44 12.92 -11.36
C ARG A 174 5.45 13.17 -10.24
N VAL A 175 5.47 12.33 -9.20
CA VAL A 175 6.45 12.49 -8.11
C VAL A 175 7.89 12.22 -8.60
N ASP A 176 8.08 11.29 -9.54
CA ASP A 176 9.38 11.04 -10.17
C ASP A 176 9.85 12.26 -11.00
N SER A 177 8.95 12.85 -11.80
CA SER A 177 9.20 14.12 -12.48
C SER A 177 9.59 15.23 -11.51
N TYR A 178 8.86 15.38 -10.39
CA TYR A 178 9.22 16.32 -9.33
C TYR A 178 10.61 16.04 -8.74
N LEU A 179 10.95 14.77 -8.46
CA LEU A 179 12.28 14.36 -7.97
C LEU A 179 13.40 14.78 -8.92
N LEU A 180 13.21 14.54 -10.22
CA LEU A 180 14.18 14.93 -11.25
C LEU A 180 14.33 16.46 -11.30
N ARG A 181 13.22 17.21 -11.25
CA ARG A 181 13.26 18.68 -11.29
C ARG A 181 13.94 19.30 -10.07
N ILE A 182 13.67 18.82 -8.84
CA ILE A 182 14.36 19.36 -7.65
C ILE A 182 15.86 19.03 -7.63
N SER A 183 16.25 17.95 -8.32
CA SER A 183 17.64 17.47 -8.35
C SER A 183 18.44 18.05 -9.52
N ASP A 184 17.79 18.70 -10.48
CA ASP A 184 18.42 19.35 -11.63
C ASP A 184 18.85 20.78 -11.28
N PRO A 185 20.17 21.10 -11.24
CA PRO A 185 20.66 22.45 -10.95
C PRO A 185 20.24 23.51 -11.97
N ALA A 186 19.84 23.10 -13.19
CA ALA A 186 19.36 24.01 -14.22
C ALA A 186 17.87 24.35 -14.06
N ASN A 187 17.14 23.61 -13.22
CA ASN A 187 15.72 23.80 -12.99
C ASN A 187 15.47 24.64 -11.73
N VAL A 188 14.79 25.77 -11.87
CA VAL A 188 14.44 26.67 -10.75
C VAL A 188 12.96 26.60 -10.37
N ASP A 189 12.16 25.83 -11.11
CA ASP A 189 10.70 25.81 -11.00
C ASP A 189 10.20 24.83 -9.92
N ALA A 190 11.02 23.85 -9.54
CA ALA A 190 10.74 22.93 -8.43
C ALA A 190 11.71 23.18 -7.28
N GLN A 191 11.20 23.17 -6.04
CA GLN A 191 12.02 23.29 -4.84
C GLN A 191 11.51 22.35 -3.74
N PHE A 192 12.41 21.98 -2.84
CA PHE A 192 12.09 21.30 -1.59
C PHE A 192 12.61 22.11 -0.40
N PHE A 193 11.72 22.50 0.49
CA PHE A 193 12.03 23.30 1.67
C PHE A 193 12.14 22.41 2.91
N ALA A 194 13.38 22.04 3.25
CA ALA A 194 13.73 21.24 4.44
C ALA A 194 13.64 22.06 5.75
N ARG A 195 12.47 22.61 6.04
CA ARG A 195 12.23 23.40 7.25
C ARG A 195 11.68 22.55 8.39
N ALA A 196 11.98 22.98 9.62
CA ALA A 196 11.53 22.28 10.82
C ALA A 196 10.02 22.36 11.06
N ASP A 197 9.37 23.46 10.67
CA ASP A 197 7.91 23.63 10.78
C ASP A 197 7.16 22.66 9.84
N ASN A 198 7.62 22.53 8.58
CA ASN A 198 7.08 21.55 7.63
C ASN A 198 7.23 20.12 8.15
N LEU A 199 8.42 19.79 8.68
CA LEU A 199 8.67 18.48 9.27
C LEU A 199 7.77 18.23 10.49
N ALA A 200 7.59 19.23 11.35
CA ALA A 200 6.73 19.12 12.52
C ALA A 200 5.26 18.93 12.14
N SER A 201 4.76 19.67 11.14
CA SER A 201 3.42 19.52 10.57
C SER A 201 3.17 18.08 10.12
N TRP A 202 4.09 17.52 9.33
CA TRP A 202 4.00 16.12 8.89
C TRP A 202 4.07 15.12 10.04
N LEU A 203 4.98 15.32 11.01
CA LEU A 203 5.10 14.42 12.18
C LEU A 203 3.86 14.42 13.07
N LEU A 204 3.16 15.56 13.21
CA LEU A 204 1.88 15.64 13.92
C LEU A 204 0.78 14.82 13.22
N ASN A 205 0.77 14.82 11.88
CA ASN A 205 -0.14 13.96 11.11
C ASN A 205 0.17 12.47 11.36
N VAL A 206 1.46 12.10 11.34
CA VAL A 206 1.91 10.73 11.63
C VAL A 206 1.53 10.33 13.07
N GLU A 207 1.73 11.20 14.06
CA GLU A 207 1.33 10.97 15.45
C GLU A 207 -0.16 10.69 15.56
N SER A 208 -1.00 11.53 14.94
CA SER A 208 -2.45 11.35 14.95
C SER A 208 -2.87 10.00 14.35
N ARG A 209 -2.25 9.61 13.23
CA ARG A 209 -2.49 8.30 12.59
C ARG A 209 -2.11 7.15 13.50
N LEU A 210 -0.91 7.18 14.08
CA LEU A 210 -0.44 6.13 15.00
C LEU A 210 -1.29 6.04 16.27
N GLY A 211 -1.73 7.18 16.81
CA GLY A 211 -2.68 7.23 17.91
C GLY A 211 -3.99 6.53 17.58
N SER A 212 -4.57 6.82 16.40
CA SER A 212 -5.78 6.16 15.93
C SER A 212 -5.61 4.64 15.74
N LEU A 213 -4.44 4.20 15.23
CA LEU A 213 -4.12 2.79 15.01
C LEU A 213 -3.97 2.05 16.34
N SER A 214 -3.21 2.62 17.28
CA SER A 214 -3.04 2.10 18.65
C SER A 214 -4.39 1.92 19.34
N GLN A 215 -5.29 2.89 19.15
CA GLN A 215 -6.62 2.85 19.74
C GLN A 215 -7.53 1.78 19.13
N ARG A 216 -7.41 1.50 17.82
CA ARG A 216 -8.11 0.39 17.15
C ARG A 216 -7.56 -0.97 17.56
N LEU A 217 -6.23 -1.11 17.64
CA LEU A 217 -5.56 -2.33 18.10
C LEU A 217 -5.89 -2.65 19.57
N SER A 218 -5.97 -1.64 20.43
CA SER A 218 -6.36 -1.85 21.83
C SER A 218 -7.82 -2.29 21.97
N ALA A 219 -8.69 -1.81 21.07
CA ALA A 219 -10.10 -2.20 21.04
C ALA A 219 -10.31 -3.63 20.50
N SER A 220 -9.49 -4.09 19.56
CA SER A 220 -9.59 -5.47 19.02
C SER A 220 -9.28 -6.54 20.07
N VAL A 221 -8.56 -6.19 21.14
CA VAL A 221 -8.22 -7.09 22.27
C VAL A 221 -9.30 -7.07 23.37
N GLY A 222 -10.40 -6.31 23.20
CA GLY A 222 -11.55 -6.35 24.12
C GLY A 222 -11.35 -5.59 25.43
N GLN A 223 -10.55 -4.52 25.45
CA GLN A 223 -10.50 -3.62 26.61
C GLN A 223 -11.73 -2.71 26.62
N ALA A 224 -12.56 -2.85 27.67
CA ALA A 224 -13.64 -1.91 27.96
C ALA A 224 -13.05 -0.49 28.11
N ARG A 225 -13.45 0.43 27.23
CA ARG A 225 -13.04 1.83 27.35
C ARG A 225 -13.89 2.53 28.40
N ILE A 226 -13.24 3.23 29.31
CA ILE A 226 -13.79 4.45 29.91
C ILE A 226 -13.49 5.56 28.90
N ASN A 227 -14.50 6.28 28.46
CA ASN A 227 -14.37 7.39 27.51
C ASN A 227 -13.47 8.50 28.11
N THR A 228 -12.22 8.59 27.67
CA THR A 228 -11.21 9.56 28.14
C THR A 228 -11.04 10.75 27.20
N ASP A 229 -11.99 11.00 26.28
CA ASP A 229 -11.91 12.09 25.29
C ASP A 229 -11.74 13.50 25.91
N ILE A 230 -11.95 13.64 27.23
CA ILE A 230 -11.76 14.89 28.01
C ILE A 230 -10.84 14.67 29.23
N ALA A 231 -10.12 13.55 29.33
CA ALA A 231 -9.26 13.27 30.47
C ALA A 231 -7.97 14.11 30.43
N GLY A 232 -8.09 15.39 30.77
CA GLY A 232 -6.96 16.33 30.90
C GLY A 232 -7.22 17.75 30.39
N GLU A 233 -8.28 17.98 29.61
CA GLU A 233 -8.54 19.29 28.98
C GLU A 233 -9.83 19.92 29.51
N SER A 234 -9.70 20.87 30.44
CA SER A 234 -10.84 21.61 31.02
C SER A 234 -11.57 22.54 30.03
N ALA A 235 -11.14 22.61 28.76
CA ALA A 235 -11.67 23.54 27.76
C ALA A 235 -12.25 22.87 26.50
N ALA A 236 -12.16 21.54 26.35
CA ALA A 236 -12.70 20.85 25.19
C ALA A 236 -14.23 20.62 25.34
N VAL A 237 -15.03 21.08 24.38
CA VAL A 237 -16.48 20.90 24.35
C VAL A 237 -16.85 19.99 23.17
N GLN A 238 -17.39 18.80 23.44
CA GLN A 238 -17.90 17.91 22.41
C GLN A 238 -19.28 18.36 21.90
N SER A 239 -19.49 18.29 20.58
CA SER A 239 -20.74 18.68 19.91
C SER A 239 -21.94 17.77 20.25
N THR A 240 -21.67 16.55 20.71
CA THR A 240 -22.67 15.55 21.10
C THR A 240 -22.23 14.85 22.40
N PRO A 241 -23.17 14.47 23.29
CA PRO A 241 -22.84 13.66 24.45
C PRO A 241 -22.39 12.27 23.98
N SER A 242 -21.12 11.92 24.19
CA SER A 242 -20.60 10.58 23.94
C SER A 242 -20.88 9.69 25.16
N SER A 243 -21.25 8.42 24.94
CA SER A 243 -21.50 7.47 26.04
C SER A 243 -20.18 7.13 26.75
N VAL A 244 -20.22 6.99 28.07
CA VAL A 244 -19.03 6.73 28.93
C VAL A 244 -18.37 5.37 28.62
N GLU A 245 -19.11 4.47 27.98
CA GLU A 245 -18.65 3.16 27.56
C GLU A 245 -19.06 2.97 26.08
N VAL A 246 -18.07 2.75 25.22
CA VAL A 246 -18.29 2.33 23.82
C VAL A 246 -17.51 1.04 23.64
N GLU A 247 -18.21 -0.08 23.62
CA GLU A 247 -17.63 -1.37 23.27
C GLU A 247 -17.46 -1.44 21.75
N VAL A 248 -16.31 -0.98 21.25
CA VAL A 248 -15.95 -1.13 19.83
C VAL A 248 -15.26 -2.47 19.65
N ARG A 249 -15.98 -3.47 19.15
CA ARG A 249 -15.35 -4.72 18.67
C ARG A 249 -15.09 -4.60 17.18
N THR A 250 -13.84 -4.69 16.76
CA THR A 250 -13.50 -4.93 15.35
C THR A 250 -13.96 -6.33 14.95
N PRO A 251 -14.69 -6.50 13.83
CA PRO A 251 -15.01 -7.82 13.30
C PRO A 251 -13.74 -8.65 13.07
N TRP A 252 -13.80 -9.96 13.33
CA TRP A 252 -12.65 -10.88 13.18
C TRP A 252 -12.03 -10.93 11.78
N LEU A 253 -12.73 -10.41 10.77
CA LEU A 253 -12.31 -10.36 9.36
C LEU A 253 -11.65 -9.03 8.96
N GLU A 254 -11.54 -8.06 9.88
CA GLU A 254 -10.97 -6.71 9.63
C GLU A 254 -9.73 -6.42 10.50
N ILE A 255 -9.04 -7.47 10.97
CA ILE A 255 -7.76 -7.35 11.70
C ILE A 255 -6.61 -7.48 10.72
#